data_AF-A0A183PXV6-F1
#
_entry.id   AF-A0A183PXV6-F1
#
_cell.length_a   1.000
_cell.length_b   1.000
_cell.length_c   1.000
_cell.angle_alpha   90.00
_cell.angle_beta   90.00
_cell.angle_gamma   90.00
#
_symmetry.space_group_name_H-M   'P 1'
#
loop_
_entity.id
_entity.type
_entity.pdbx_description
1 polymer ?
#
loop_
_entity_poly.entity_id
_entity_poly.type
_entity_poly.pdbx_seq_one_letter_code
_entity_poly.pdbx_strand_id
1 'polypeptide(L)'
;DIVPRATSTRIIGGIWWFFILVITSSYTANLAAFLTIDRMQADIESVEDLARQTKIKYGTIHGGSTYSFFKNSDIPTYQRMWNFMNQNKSLFVNKTEEGITRVLEGGYALILESTLNEYYAQRNCKLTPLGGLLDPRGYGIGLPIGSK
;
A
#
# COMPACT_ATOMS: atom_id res chain seq x y z
N ASP A 1 -37.62 -34.37 -32.74
CA ASP A 1 -38.62 -33.31 -32.97
C ASP A 1 -38.96 -32.53 -31.71
N ILE A 2 -38.19 -31.49 -31.37
CA ILE A 2 -38.43 -30.65 -30.18
C ILE A 2 -38.52 -29.16 -30.52
N VAL A 3 -38.76 -28.82 -31.79
CA VAL A 3 -38.99 -27.42 -32.20
C VAL A 3 -40.49 -27.14 -32.27
N PRO A 4 -40.99 -26.05 -31.65
CA PRO A 4 -42.40 -25.70 -31.69
C PRO A 4 -42.91 -25.53 -33.14
N ARG A 5 -43.98 -26.25 -33.47
CA ARG A 5 -44.62 -26.22 -34.79
C ARG A 5 -45.47 -24.96 -35.02
N ALA A 6 -46.02 -24.35 -33.96
CA ALA A 6 -46.86 -23.16 -34.05
C ALA A 6 -46.02 -21.85 -34.06
N THR A 7 -46.46 -20.85 -34.82
CA THR A 7 -45.78 -19.55 -34.95
C THR A 7 -45.77 -18.75 -33.64
N SER A 8 -46.84 -18.82 -32.85
CA SER A 8 -46.95 -18.17 -31.53
C SER A 8 -45.92 -18.68 -30.53
N THR A 9 -45.67 -19.99 -30.49
CA THR A 9 -44.70 -20.59 -29.57
C THR A 9 -43.24 -20.34 -29.99
N ARG A 10 -42.99 -20.05 -31.27
CA ARG A 10 -41.69 -19.56 -31.75
C ARG A 10 -41.39 -18.13 -31.30
N ILE A 11 -42.39 -17.25 -31.29
CA ILE A 11 -42.23 -15.86 -30.82
C ILE A 11 -41.90 -15.84 -29.33
N ILE A 12 -42.64 -16.62 -28.52
CA ILE A 12 -42.38 -16.75 -27.07
C ILE A 12 -40.99 -17.34 -26.83
N GLY A 13 -40.59 -18.36 -27.59
CA GLY A 13 -39.25 -18.95 -27.52
C GLY A 13 -38.14 -17.94 -27.85
N GLY A 14 -38.35 -17.07 -28.85
CA GLY A 14 -37.42 -16.01 -29.22
C GLY A 14 -37.26 -14.95 -28.13
N ILE A 15 -38.37 -14.50 -27.53
CA ILE A 15 -38.35 -13.56 -26.39
C ILE A 15 -37.65 -14.18 -25.18
N TRP A 16 -37.91 -15.46 -24.89
CA TRP A 16 -37.24 -16.19 -23.81
C TRP A 16 -35.73 -16.32 -24.06
N TRP A 17 -35.32 -16.67 -25.28
CA TRP A 17 -33.92 -16.73 -25.67
C TRP A 17 -33.22 -15.38 -25.53
N PHE A 18 -33.88 -14.30 -25.95
CA PHE A 18 -33.35 -12.95 -25.80
C PHE A 18 -33.19 -12.55 -24.32
N PHE A 19 -34.18 -12.88 -23.50
CA PHE A 19 -34.14 -12.64 -22.05
C PHE A 19 -32.97 -13.38 -21.37
N ILE A 20 -32.78 -14.66 -21.70
CA ILE A 20 -31.66 -15.45 -21.18
C ILE A 20 -30.32 -14.86 -21.64
N LEU A 21 -30.20 -14.43 -22.90
CA LEU A 21 -29.00 -13.80 -23.43
C LEU A 21 -28.65 -12.51 -22.66
N VAL A 22 -29.63 -11.65 -22.41
CA VAL A 22 -29.43 -10.40 -21.64
C VAL A 22 -28.96 -10.69 -20.22
N ILE A 23 -29.54 -11.69 -19.54
CA ILE A 23 -29.13 -12.09 -18.19
C ILE A 23 -27.70 -12.64 -18.19
N THR A 24 -27.37 -13.56 -19.10
CA THR A 24 -26.04 -14.15 -19.14
C THR A 24 -24.97 -13.11 -19.49
N SER A 25 -25.23 -12.23 -20.47
CA SER A 25 -24.31 -11.13 -20.80
C SER A 25 -24.09 -10.18 -19.63
N SER A 26 -25.15 -9.81 -18.88
CA SER A 26 -25.03 -8.93 -17.72
C SER A 26 -24.24 -9.60 -16.59
N TYR A 27 -24.45 -10.89 -16.36
CA TYR A 27 -23.69 -11.67 -15.38
C TYR A 27 -22.22 -11.80 -15.79
N THR A 28 -21.94 -12.13 -17.06
CA THR A 28 -20.56 -12.22 -17.57
C THR A 28 -19.86 -10.87 -17.52
N ALA A 29 -20.56 -9.75 -17.73
CA ALA A 29 -20.00 -8.41 -17.64
C ALA A 29 -19.63 -8.04 -16.19
N ASN A 30 -20.51 -8.31 -15.23
CA ASN A 30 -20.23 -8.07 -13.81
C ASN A 30 -19.09 -8.98 -13.29
N LEU A 31 -19.08 -10.24 -13.72
CA LEU A 31 -18.00 -11.17 -13.40
C LEU A 31 -16.66 -10.72 -14.00
N ALA A 32 -16.65 -10.33 -15.28
CA ALA A 32 -15.45 -9.81 -15.93
C ALA A 32 -14.97 -8.52 -15.24
N ALA A 33 -15.88 -7.61 -14.90
CA ALA A 33 -15.56 -6.41 -14.13
C ALA A 33 -14.90 -6.78 -12.80
N PHE A 34 -15.44 -7.75 -12.05
CA PHE A 34 -14.83 -8.23 -10.82
C PHE A 34 -13.45 -8.86 -11.04
N LEU A 35 -13.28 -9.68 -12.09
CA LEU A 35 -12.01 -10.33 -12.42
C LEU A 35 -10.93 -9.34 -12.89
N THR A 36 -11.33 -8.21 -13.47
CA THR A 36 -10.42 -7.14 -13.88
C THR A 36 -10.07 -6.16 -12.76
N ILE A 37 -10.78 -6.22 -11.61
CA ILE A 37 -10.35 -5.47 -10.43
C ILE A 37 -9.20 -6.23 -9.80
N ASP A 38 -8.01 -6.02 -10.37
CA ASP A 38 -6.78 -6.20 -9.64
C ASP A 38 -6.74 -5.07 -8.61
N ARG A 39 -7.04 -5.38 -7.35
CA ARG A 39 -7.00 -4.38 -6.27
C ARG A 39 -5.55 -3.98 -6.02
N MET A 40 -5.02 -3.08 -6.84
CA MET A 40 -3.92 -2.20 -6.44
C MET A 40 -4.44 -1.06 -5.55
N GLN A 41 -5.39 -1.35 -4.66
CA GLN A 41 -5.68 -0.45 -3.56
C GLN A 41 -4.69 -0.82 -2.47
N ALA A 42 -3.62 -0.03 -2.36
CA ALA A 42 -2.82 -0.06 -1.16
C ALA A 42 -3.77 0.28 0.01
N ASP A 43 -3.96 -0.65 0.94
CA ASP A 43 -4.79 -0.44 2.14
C ASP A 43 -4.35 0.80 2.95
N ILE A 44 -3.15 1.32 2.69
CA ILE A 44 -2.54 2.48 3.34
C ILE A 44 -1.93 3.36 2.25
N GLU A 45 -2.48 4.56 2.04
CA GLU A 45 -1.91 5.55 1.13
C GLU A 45 -1.07 6.60 1.87
N SER A 46 -1.37 6.87 3.15
CA SER A 46 -0.70 7.90 3.94
C SER A 46 -0.23 7.45 5.32
N VAL A 47 0.70 8.24 5.88
CA VAL A 47 1.24 8.05 7.22
C VAL A 47 0.19 8.28 8.31
N GLU A 48 -0.82 9.11 8.06
CA GLU A 48 -1.95 9.29 8.96
C GLU A 48 -2.79 8.01 9.10
N ASP A 49 -2.98 7.27 8.00
CA ASP A 49 -3.72 6.00 8.03
C ASP A 49 -2.92 4.94 8.79
N LEU A 50 -1.60 4.92 8.57
CA LEU A 50 -0.67 4.07 9.32
C LEU A 50 -0.72 4.38 10.82
N ALA A 51 -0.85 5.65 11.21
CA ALA A 51 -0.95 6.10 12.61
C ALA A 51 -2.32 5.80 13.26
N ARG A 52 -3.39 5.66 12.46
CA ARG A 52 -4.74 5.32 12.94
C ARG A 52 -4.92 3.83 13.20
N GLN A 53 -4.29 2.99 12.39
CA GLN A 53 -4.41 1.54 12.47
C GLN A 53 -3.24 0.90 13.25
N THR A 54 -3.47 -0.29 13.81
CA THR A 54 -2.47 -1.04 14.60
C THR A 54 -2.11 -2.40 13.99
N LYS A 55 -2.71 -2.77 12.85
CA LYS A 55 -2.51 -4.06 12.20
C LYS A 55 -1.12 -4.14 11.54
N ILE A 56 -0.76 -3.11 10.78
CA ILE A 56 0.57 -2.99 10.15
C ILE A 56 1.49 -2.27 11.13
N LYS A 57 2.57 -2.95 11.52
CA LYS A 57 3.61 -2.38 12.39
C LYS A 57 4.50 -1.45 11.56
N TYR A 58 5.11 -0.46 12.20
CA TYR A 58 6.03 0.44 11.50
C TYR A 58 7.20 0.83 12.39
N GLY A 59 8.30 1.20 11.75
CA GLY A 59 9.53 1.56 12.45
C GLY A 59 10.57 2.26 11.58
N THR A 60 11.66 2.63 12.21
CA THR A 60 12.79 3.35 11.59
C THR A 60 14.11 2.66 11.91
N ILE A 61 15.18 3.11 11.26
CA ILE A 61 16.54 2.72 11.64
C ILE A 61 16.87 3.32 13.02
N HIS A 62 17.38 2.50 13.92
CA HIS A 62 17.79 2.91 15.26
C HIS A 62 18.93 3.94 15.19
N GLY A 63 18.78 5.08 15.86
CA GLY A 63 19.80 6.13 15.88
C GLY A 63 19.93 6.92 14.57
N GLY A 64 19.03 6.72 13.60
CA GLY A 64 19.00 7.47 12.36
C GLY A 64 18.46 8.90 12.49
N SER A 65 18.55 9.67 11.40
CA SER A 65 17.96 11.01 11.25
C SER A 65 16.44 10.98 11.46
N THR A 66 15.77 9.99 10.87
CA THR A 66 14.31 9.76 10.98
C THR A 66 13.89 9.35 12.40
N TYR A 67 14.72 8.57 13.11
CA TYR A 67 14.47 8.23 14.51
C TYR A 67 14.43 9.49 15.39
N SER A 68 15.43 10.36 15.21
CA SER A 68 15.52 11.61 15.97
C SER A 68 14.42 12.61 15.58
N PHE A 69 13.96 12.56 14.31
CA PHE A 69 12.83 13.35 13.85
C PHE A 69 11.55 13.04 14.61
N PHE A 70 11.14 11.76 14.65
CA PHE A 70 9.92 11.36 15.34
C PHE A 70 10.01 11.61 16.85
N LYS A 71 11.21 11.48 17.44
CA LYS A 71 11.46 11.79 18.85
C LYS A 71 11.25 13.27 19.20
N ASN A 72 11.68 14.18 18.32
CA ASN A 72 11.68 15.62 18.56
C ASN A 72 10.54 16.34 17.81
N SER A 73 9.57 15.60 17.27
CA SER A 73 8.49 16.20 16.49
C SER A 73 7.43 16.83 17.39
N ASP A 74 6.96 18.02 17.00
CA ASP A 74 5.87 18.74 17.68
C ASP A 74 4.48 18.39 17.12
N ILE A 75 4.40 17.61 16.04
CA ILE A 75 3.14 17.27 15.37
C ILE A 75 2.47 16.12 16.14
N PRO A 76 1.20 16.25 16.56
CA PRO A 76 0.54 15.28 17.43
C PRO A 76 0.44 13.87 16.82
N THR A 77 0.25 13.79 15.49
CA THR A 77 0.26 12.51 14.76
C THR A 77 1.60 11.80 14.88
N TYR A 78 2.71 12.52 14.69
CA TYR A 78 4.07 11.97 14.75
C TYR A 78 4.49 11.64 16.17
N GLN A 79 4.05 12.41 17.16
CA GLN A 79 4.23 12.07 18.58
C GLN A 79 3.50 10.77 18.96
N ARG A 80 2.28 10.57 18.46
CA ARG A 80 1.55 9.31 18.66
C ARG A 80 2.29 8.13 18.02
N MET A 81 2.79 8.32 16.80
CA MET A 81 3.60 7.31 16.12
C MET A 81 4.87 6.99 16.88
N TRP A 82 5.57 8.02 17.37
CA TRP A 82 6.76 7.86 18.20
C TRP A 82 6.47 7.08 19.48
N ASN A 83 5.39 7.40 20.18
CA ASN A 83 5.00 6.70 21.40
C ASN A 83 4.74 5.21 21.13
N PHE A 84 4.09 4.88 20.02
CA PHE A 84 3.88 3.49 19.58
C PHE A 84 5.21 2.77 19.28
N MET A 85 6.12 3.42 18.56
CA MET A 85 7.44 2.86 18.24
C MET A 85 8.31 2.70 19.49
N ASN A 86 8.28 3.68 20.40
CA ASN A 86 9.08 3.68 21.62
C ASN A 86 8.61 2.63 22.65
N GLN A 87 7.30 2.32 22.69
CA GLN A 87 6.76 1.22 23.50
C GLN A 87 7.30 -0.14 23.04
N ASN A 88 7.49 -0.33 21.73
CA ASN A 88 7.99 -1.58 21.15
C ASN A 88 9.35 -1.38 20.50
N LYS A 89 10.43 -1.47 21.29
CA LYS A 89 11.81 -1.30 20.81
C LYS A 89 12.20 -2.26 19.66
N SER A 90 11.54 -3.41 19.53
CA SER A 90 11.75 -4.37 18.44
C SER A 90 11.25 -3.89 17.07
N LEU A 91 10.57 -2.75 17.00
CA LEU A 91 10.17 -2.10 15.75
C LEU A 91 11.33 -1.33 15.10
N PHE A 92 12.36 -0.96 15.87
CA PHE A 92 13.55 -0.35 15.31
C PHE A 92 14.48 -1.41 14.74
N VAL A 93 15.06 -1.11 13.57
CA VAL A 93 16.04 -1.98 12.90
C VAL A 93 17.43 -1.36 12.98
N ASN A 94 18.47 -2.17 13.04
CA ASN A 94 19.85 -1.64 13.13
C ASN A 94 20.42 -1.33 11.75
N LYS A 95 20.02 -2.09 10.73
CA LYS A 95 20.46 -1.93 9.35
C LYS A 95 19.27 -1.80 8.40
N THR A 96 19.48 -1.08 7.30
CA THR A 96 18.45 -0.93 6.25
C THR A 96 18.07 -2.28 5.65
N GLU A 97 19.05 -3.15 5.37
CA GLU A 97 18.82 -4.47 4.77
C GLU A 97 17.90 -5.36 5.61
N GLU A 98 18.08 -5.35 6.94
CA GLU A 98 17.21 -6.04 7.88
C GLU A 98 15.77 -5.53 7.80
N GLY A 99 15.62 -4.20 7.74
CA GLY A 99 14.31 -3.57 7.55
C GLY A 99 13.65 -3.95 6.24
N ILE A 100 14.40 -4.02 5.13
CA ILE A 100 13.86 -4.43 3.82
C ILE A 100 13.39 -5.88 3.85
N THR A 101 14.16 -6.81 4.41
CA THR A 101 13.74 -8.22 4.54
C THR A 101 12.45 -8.33 5.35
N ARG A 102 12.34 -7.57 6.44
CA ARG A 102 11.14 -7.55 7.28
C ARG A 102 9.91 -6.96 6.58
N VAL A 103 10.10 -5.96 5.73
CA VAL A 103 9.01 -5.43 4.88
C VAL A 103 8.54 -6.50 3.88
N LEU A 104 9.47 -7.27 3.30
CA LEU A 104 9.15 -8.34 2.36
C LEU A 104 8.42 -9.53 3.01
N GLU A 105 8.68 -9.81 4.29
CA GLU A 105 7.91 -10.80 5.08
C GLU A 105 6.45 -10.36 5.31
N GLY A 106 6.17 -9.06 5.19
CA GLY A 106 4.84 -8.48 5.28
C GLY A 106 4.45 -8.03 6.70
N GLY A 107 3.38 -7.22 6.78
CA GLY A 107 2.86 -6.71 8.06
C GLY A 107 3.75 -5.68 8.77
N TYR A 108 4.79 -5.19 8.10
CA TYR A 108 5.71 -4.18 8.60
C TYR A 108 6.01 -3.12 7.52
N ALA A 109 5.99 -1.84 7.91
CA ALA A 109 6.37 -0.70 7.08
C ALA A 109 7.64 -0.04 7.64
N LEU A 110 8.65 0.13 6.79
CA LEU A 110 9.87 0.84 7.13
C LEU A 110 9.75 2.30 6.68
N ILE A 111 10.05 3.24 7.57
CA ILE A 111 10.14 4.66 7.22
C ILE A 111 11.61 5.00 7.00
N LEU A 112 11.92 5.44 5.77
CA LEU A 112 13.27 5.76 5.31
C LEU A 112 13.27 7.02 4.45
N GLU A 113 14.47 7.51 4.11
CA GLU A 113 14.67 8.67 3.25
C GLU A 113 14.19 8.39 1.81
N SER A 114 13.68 9.41 1.13
CA SER A 114 13.04 9.28 -0.19
C SER A 114 13.98 8.70 -1.25
N THR A 115 15.23 9.15 -1.27
CA THR A 115 16.29 8.67 -2.19
C THR A 115 16.55 7.18 -2.02
N LEU A 116 16.64 6.70 -0.78
CA LEU A 116 16.82 5.28 -0.48
C LEU A 116 15.57 4.49 -0.86
N ASN A 117 14.38 5.05 -0.64
CA ASN A 117 13.12 4.40 -0.95
C ASN A 117 12.98 4.17 -2.46
N GLU A 118 13.22 5.21 -3.25
CA GLU A 118 13.24 5.13 -4.71
C GLU A 118 14.29 4.13 -5.21
N TYR A 119 15.49 4.15 -4.64
CA TYR A 119 16.56 3.21 -4.99
C TYR A 119 16.17 1.74 -4.78
N TYR A 120 15.58 1.40 -3.64
CA TYR A 120 15.15 0.02 -3.35
C TYR A 120 13.91 -0.38 -4.14
N ALA A 121 12.95 0.53 -4.33
CA ALA A 121 11.75 0.29 -5.13
C ALA A 121 12.09 0.03 -6.61
N GLN A 122 13.05 0.77 -7.18
CA GLN A 122 13.52 0.54 -8.56
C GLN A 122 14.21 -0.82 -8.74
N ARG A 123 14.84 -1.34 -7.70
CA ARG A 123 15.57 -2.63 -7.75
C ARG A 123 14.69 -3.82 -7.45
N ASN A 124 13.64 -3.63 -6.64
CA ASN A 124 12.78 -4.71 -6.21
C ASN A 124 11.31 -4.29 -6.36
N CYS A 125 10.67 -4.76 -7.43
CA CYS A 125 9.27 -4.47 -7.74
C CYS A 125 8.26 -5.01 -6.70
N LYS A 126 8.70 -5.80 -5.72
CA LYS A 126 7.86 -6.22 -4.59
C LYS A 126 7.69 -5.13 -3.53
N LEU A 127 8.54 -4.10 -3.56
CA LEU A 127 8.45 -2.96 -2.66
C LEU A 127 7.63 -1.87 -3.34
N THR A 128 6.68 -1.31 -2.60
CA THR A 128 5.86 -0.19 -3.07
C THR A 128 6.15 1.01 -2.17
N PRO A 129 6.62 2.14 -2.71
CA PRO A 129 6.73 3.37 -1.94
C PRO A 129 5.32 3.87 -1.59
N LEU A 130 5.10 4.24 -0.32
CA LEU A 130 3.82 4.73 0.17
C LEU A 130 3.96 6.17 0.70
N GLY A 131 2.94 6.99 0.44
CA GLY A 131 2.87 8.37 0.91
C GLY A 131 3.83 9.34 0.21
N GLY A 132 3.83 10.58 0.69
CA GLY A 132 4.73 11.65 0.26
C GLY A 132 5.89 11.91 1.23
N LEU A 133 6.63 12.99 0.98
CA LEU A 133 7.69 13.43 1.92
C LEU A 133 7.06 13.97 3.20
N LEU A 134 7.54 13.49 4.35
CA LEU A 134 7.11 13.96 5.68
C LEU A 134 7.82 15.23 6.13
N ASP A 135 9.02 15.47 5.61
CA ASP A 135 9.89 16.60 5.95
C ASP A 135 10.90 16.82 4.81
N PRO A 136 11.07 18.06 4.31
CA PRO A 136 12.09 18.35 3.31
C PRO A 136 13.48 18.37 3.95
N ARG A 137 14.30 17.36 3.63
CA ARG A 137 15.72 17.29 4.03
C ARG A 137 16.64 17.09 2.83
N GLY A 138 17.89 17.47 3.01
CA GLY A 138 18.97 17.24 2.06
C GLY A 138 20.22 16.67 2.72
N TYR A 139 21.08 16.05 1.92
CA TYR A 139 22.40 15.60 2.36
C TYR A 139 23.40 16.76 2.31
N GLY A 140 24.27 16.82 3.33
CA GLY A 140 25.34 17.80 3.41
C GLY A 140 26.64 17.14 3.86
N ILE A 141 27.77 17.77 3.55
CA ILE A 141 29.09 17.34 4.00
C ILE A 141 29.40 18.06 5.31
N GLY A 142 29.49 17.30 6.40
CA GLY A 142 29.86 17.84 7.72
C GLY A 142 31.37 17.97 7.86
N LEU A 143 31.87 19.20 7.89
CA LEU A 143 33.27 19.50 8.23
C LEU A 143 33.41 19.79 9.74
N PRO A 144 34.59 19.55 10.33
CA PRO A 144 34.86 19.96 11.70
C PRO A 144 34.63 21.46 11.89
N ILE A 145 34.07 21.84 13.04
CA ILE A 145 33.84 23.25 13.38
C ILE A 145 35.18 23.98 13.37
N GLY A 146 35.30 25.02 12.55
CA GLY A 146 36.51 25.83 12.42
C GLY A 146 37.56 25.28 11.43
N SER A 147 37.24 24.27 10.63
CA SER A 147 38.09 23.89 9.49
C SER A 147 38.20 25.05 8.50
N LYS A 148 39.43 25.49 8.21
CA LYS A 148 39.73 26.49 7.18
C LYS A 148 39.82 25.86 5.80
#